data_AF-A0A353WJ61-F1
#
_entry.id   AF-A0A353WJ61-F1
#
_cell.length_a   1.000
_cell.length_b   1.000
_cell.length_c   1.000
_cell.angle_alpha   90.00
_cell.angle_beta   90.00
_cell.angle_gamma   90.00
#
_symmetry.space_group_name_H-M   'P 1'
#
loop_
_entity.id
_entity.type
_entity.pdbx_description
1 polymer ?
#
loop_
_entity_poly.entity_id
_entity_poly.type
_entity_poly.pdbx_seq_one_letter_code
_entity_poly.pdbx_strand_id
1 'polypeptide(L)'
;MDSPISGVSYSDNTLIRNAVANQQQVTFNEPEQGMKSLSTEKFSNPVDYMSISAHGKKLNEYYKSLDNDSAISGLRHASSHFATNNDGALFDNFMKMAEEFNTEAKSENASYFEKTFSEVKEIKDKNLNSDKWLDTVATIDDIDDQKSFIDITENITNQDEPDAKLQKEVFNKLLQTANAVINTSSEPGKLSEFFSTISDKRDLSEIKAAIENYNYNMINPR
;
A
#
# COMPACT_ATOMS: atom_id res chain seq x y z
N MET A 1 -18.53 53.18 1.72
CA MET A 1 -17.86 53.23 0.41
C MET A 1 -16.90 52.07 0.40
N ASP A 2 -17.43 50.94 -0.05
CA ASP A 2 -16.78 49.63 -0.02
C ASP A 2 -15.83 49.50 -1.20
N SER A 3 -14.59 49.09 -0.92
CA SER A 3 -13.66 48.63 -1.96
C SER A 3 -13.84 47.12 -2.14
N PRO A 4 -14.02 46.62 -3.38
CA PRO A 4 -14.19 45.19 -3.62
C PRO A 4 -12.84 44.46 -3.60
N ILE A 5 -12.89 43.27 -2.99
CA ILE A 5 -11.88 42.21 -3.00
C ILE A 5 -11.69 41.72 -4.44
N SER A 6 -10.45 41.66 -4.93
CA SER A 6 -10.11 41.03 -6.22
C SER A 6 -9.03 39.98 -6.04
N GLY A 7 -9.33 38.75 -6.49
CA GLY A 7 -8.32 37.83 -7.01
C GLY A 7 -7.99 36.63 -6.13
N VAL A 8 -8.87 35.62 -6.13
CA VAL A 8 -8.42 34.22 -5.98
C VAL A 8 -8.57 33.58 -7.36
N SER A 9 -7.44 33.47 -8.07
CA SER A 9 -7.33 32.72 -9.31
C SER A 9 -7.17 31.24 -8.98
N TYR A 10 -8.09 30.42 -9.50
CA TYR A 10 -7.94 28.97 -9.57
C TYR A 10 -6.88 28.64 -10.62
N SER A 11 -5.67 28.31 -10.19
CA SER A 11 -4.67 27.68 -11.04
C SER A 11 -3.73 26.86 -10.17
N ASP A 12 -3.83 25.54 -10.26
CA ASP A 12 -2.68 24.62 -10.35
C ASP A 12 -3.13 23.17 -10.18
N ASN A 13 -3.88 22.67 -11.16
CA ASN A 13 -4.12 21.22 -11.32
C ASN A 13 -3.65 20.70 -12.69
N THR A 14 -2.87 21.51 -13.41
CA THR A 14 -2.37 21.21 -14.76
C THR A 14 -0.94 20.69 -14.76
N LEU A 15 -0.14 20.97 -13.72
CA LEU A 15 1.26 20.52 -13.65
C LEU A 15 1.41 19.02 -13.34
N ILE A 16 0.50 18.44 -12.55
CA ILE A 16 0.54 17.01 -12.21
C ILE A 16 -0.01 16.14 -13.36
N ARG A 17 -0.96 16.65 -14.16
CA ARG A 17 -1.49 15.92 -15.33
C ARG A 17 -0.43 15.70 -16.42
N ASN A 18 0.53 16.61 -16.58
CA ASN A 18 1.55 16.48 -17.63
C ASN A 18 2.68 15.51 -17.27
N ALA A 19 2.94 15.26 -15.98
CA ALA A 19 3.92 14.26 -15.55
C ALA A 19 3.44 12.81 -15.79
N VAL A 20 2.11 12.59 -15.70
CA VAL A 20 1.50 11.26 -15.92
C VAL A 20 1.19 11.00 -17.40
N ALA A 21 0.84 12.04 -18.18
CA ALA A 21 0.51 11.88 -19.61
C ALA A 21 1.74 11.60 -20.51
N ASN A 22 2.94 12.01 -20.11
CA ASN A 22 4.16 11.81 -20.91
C ASN A 22 4.78 10.40 -20.80
N GLN A 23 4.17 9.46 -20.07
CA GLN A 23 4.63 8.07 -20.00
C GLN A 23 4.11 7.17 -21.14
N GLN A 24 3.25 7.65 -22.04
CA GLN A 24 2.73 6.82 -23.13
C GLN A 24 3.62 6.68 -24.36
N GLN A 25 4.76 7.39 -24.47
CA GLN A 25 5.71 7.16 -25.56
C GLN A 25 7.15 7.44 -25.13
N VAL A 26 7.79 6.47 -24.46
CA VAL A 26 9.26 6.42 -24.44
C VAL A 26 9.68 4.98 -24.70
N THR A 27 10.04 4.72 -25.97
CA THR A 27 10.82 3.56 -26.36
C THR A 27 12.18 3.68 -25.66
N PHE A 28 12.47 2.77 -24.74
CA PHE A 28 13.72 2.78 -23.97
C PHE A 28 14.91 2.44 -24.88
N ASN A 29 15.62 3.47 -25.33
CA ASN A 29 17.00 3.33 -25.79
C ASN A 29 17.91 4.11 -24.81
N GLU A 30 18.77 3.34 -24.15
CA GLU A 30 19.93 3.73 -23.34
C GLU A 30 19.73 4.30 -21.92
N PRO A 31 20.57 3.91 -20.93
CA PRO A 31 20.28 4.09 -19.50
C PRO A 31 20.76 5.41 -18.90
N GLU A 32 21.52 6.23 -19.63
CA GLU A 32 22.30 7.33 -19.01
C GLU A 32 21.67 8.73 -19.11
N GLN A 33 20.60 8.93 -19.89
CA GLN A 33 20.02 10.27 -20.08
C GLN A 33 18.70 10.53 -19.33
N GLY A 34 18.07 9.51 -18.75
CA GLY A 34 16.76 9.64 -18.08
C GLY A 34 16.76 10.36 -16.72
N MET A 35 17.92 10.53 -16.07
CA MET A 35 17.99 11.17 -14.74
C MET A 35 18.17 12.69 -14.78
N LYS A 36 18.44 13.30 -15.94
CA LYS A 36 18.77 14.73 -16.04
C LYS A 36 17.57 15.67 -16.24
N SER A 37 16.36 15.17 -16.51
CA SER A 37 15.20 16.04 -16.77
C SER A 37 14.24 16.19 -15.58
N LEU A 38 14.52 15.58 -14.43
CA LEU A 38 13.74 15.73 -13.19
C LEU A 38 14.25 16.86 -12.28
N SER A 39 15.28 17.61 -12.69
CA SER A 39 16.12 18.35 -11.76
C SER A 39 15.89 19.86 -11.62
N THR A 40 14.80 20.47 -12.10
CA THR A 40 14.69 21.95 -11.98
C THR A 40 13.35 22.55 -11.58
N GLU A 41 12.32 21.79 -11.21
CA GLU A 41 11.13 22.39 -10.59
C GLU A 41 10.75 21.72 -9.27
N LYS A 42 11.14 22.41 -8.18
CA LYS A 42 10.72 22.26 -6.78
C LYS A 42 11.02 20.90 -6.10
N PHE A 43 12.31 20.65 -5.86
CA PHE A 43 12.74 19.90 -4.67
C PHE A 43 13.62 20.84 -3.84
N SER A 44 13.04 21.50 -2.84
CA SER A 44 13.69 22.58 -2.08
C SER A 44 14.59 22.10 -0.93
N ASN A 45 14.89 20.80 -0.82
CA ASN A 45 15.77 20.29 0.23
C ASN A 45 16.75 19.21 -0.30
N PRO A 46 18.09 19.36 -0.13
CA PRO A 46 19.09 18.40 -0.61
C PRO A 46 18.96 17.00 0.00
N VAL A 47 18.37 16.88 1.20
CA VAL A 47 18.07 15.61 1.87
C VAL A 47 17.04 14.80 1.09
N ASP A 48 16.06 15.46 0.46
CA ASP A 48 15.02 14.80 -0.34
C ASP A 48 15.62 14.16 -1.59
N TYR A 49 16.62 14.80 -2.23
CA TYR A 49 17.27 14.25 -3.42
C TYR A 49 18.02 12.94 -3.14
N MET A 50 18.76 12.88 -2.03
CA MET A 50 19.52 11.68 -1.65
C MET A 50 18.59 10.53 -1.26
N SER A 51 17.55 10.80 -0.46
CA SER A 51 16.55 9.80 -0.09
C SER A 51 15.76 9.32 -1.31
N ILE A 52 15.28 10.20 -2.18
CA ILE A 52 14.61 9.82 -3.44
C ILE A 52 15.54 8.98 -4.33
N SER A 53 16.83 9.31 -4.41
CA SER A 53 17.80 8.53 -5.20
C SER A 53 18.06 7.14 -4.61
N ALA A 54 18.13 7.00 -3.28
CA ALA A 54 18.31 5.73 -2.59
C ALA A 54 17.04 4.86 -2.67
N HIS A 55 15.87 5.48 -2.49
CA HIS A 55 14.56 4.84 -2.55
C HIS A 55 14.23 4.39 -3.98
N GLY A 56 14.47 5.25 -4.97
CA GLY A 56 14.35 4.89 -6.38
C GLY A 56 15.31 3.78 -6.81
N LYS A 57 16.53 3.76 -6.25
CA LYS A 57 17.46 2.64 -6.48
C LYS A 57 16.93 1.33 -5.91
N LYS A 58 16.44 1.32 -4.66
CA LYS A 58 15.85 0.11 -4.04
C LYS A 58 14.62 -0.39 -4.80
N LEU A 59 13.71 0.50 -5.18
CA LEU A 59 12.54 0.13 -5.98
C LEU A 59 12.93 -0.47 -7.34
N ASN A 60 14.00 0.03 -7.97
CA ASN A 60 14.53 -0.55 -9.21
C ASN A 60 15.22 -1.91 -8.98
N GLU A 61 15.86 -2.14 -7.83
CA GLU A 61 16.39 -3.45 -7.46
C GLU A 61 15.25 -4.47 -7.26
N TYR A 62 14.18 -4.06 -6.59
CA TYR A 62 12.95 -4.85 -6.45
C TYR A 62 12.30 -5.16 -7.80
N TYR A 63 12.20 -4.16 -8.68
CA TYR A 63 11.67 -4.37 -10.03
C TYR A 63 12.43 -5.46 -10.80
N LYS A 64 13.76 -5.51 -10.65
CA LYS A 64 14.61 -6.49 -11.34
C LYS A 64 14.54 -7.89 -10.73
N SER A 65 14.11 -8.02 -9.48
CA SER A 65 13.98 -9.31 -8.79
C SER A 65 12.61 -9.96 -8.96
N LEU A 66 11.61 -9.22 -9.45
CA LEU A 66 10.29 -9.75 -9.77
C LEU A 66 10.28 -10.35 -11.17
N ASP A 67 9.67 -11.53 -11.32
CA ASP A 67 9.40 -12.14 -12.64
C ASP A 67 7.90 -12.16 -13.00
N ASN A 68 7.04 -11.77 -12.07
CA ASN A 68 5.59 -11.76 -12.19
C ASN A 68 5.03 -10.38 -12.60
N ASP A 69 4.30 -10.31 -13.72
CA ASP A 69 3.68 -9.08 -14.23
C ASP A 69 2.73 -8.42 -13.22
N SER A 70 1.99 -9.22 -12.43
CA SER A 70 1.09 -8.71 -11.40
C SER A 70 1.87 -8.01 -10.29
N ALA A 71 2.94 -8.64 -9.81
CA ALA A 71 3.82 -8.06 -8.82
C ALA A 71 4.50 -6.78 -9.35
N ILE A 72 4.96 -6.78 -10.60
CA ILE A 72 5.55 -5.60 -11.23
C ILE A 72 4.55 -4.42 -11.29
N SER A 73 3.31 -4.70 -11.68
CA SER A 73 2.25 -3.68 -11.72
C SER A 73 1.91 -3.16 -10.32
N GLY A 74 1.84 -4.03 -9.33
CA GLY A 74 1.63 -3.65 -7.94
C GLY A 74 2.75 -2.81 -7.37
N LEU A 75 4.02 -3.15 -7.63
CA LEU A 75 5.19 -2.37 -7.25
C LEU A 75 5.14 -0.96 -7.83
N ARG A 76 4.75 -0.82 -9.10
CA ARG A 76 4.57 0.51 -9.73
C ARG A 76 3.48 1.31 -9.02
N HIS A 77 2.38 0.67 -8.64
CA HIS A 77 1.30 1.34 -7.93
C HIS A 77 1.73 1.78 -6.52
N ALA A 78 2.38 0.90 -5.75
CA ALA A 78 2.94 1.23 -4.44
C ALA A 78 3.96 2.37 -4.53
N SER A 79 4.85 2.33 -5.52
CA SER A 79 5.83 3.40 -5.78
C SER A 79 5.13 4.75 -6.04
N SER A 80 4.06 4.74 -6.84
CA SER A 80 3.28 5.95 -7.11
C SER A 80 2.59 6.48 -5.86
N HIS A 81 1.98 5.60 -5.06
CA HIS A 81 1.32 5.97 -3.80
C HIS A 81 2.30 6.69 -2.89
N PHE A 82 3.43 6.07 -2.57
CA PHE A 82 4.41 6.66 -1.66
C PHE A 82 5.20 7.85 -2.24
N ALA A 83 5.33 7.96 -3.57
CA ALA A 83 5.91 9.17 -4.16
C ALA A 83 4.97 10.39 -4.04
N THR A 84 3.66 10.16 -3.96
CA THR A 84 2.65 11.21 -3.79
C THR A 84 2.27 11.46 -2.33
N ASN A 85 2.49 10.48 -1.46
CA ASN A 85 2.27 10.59 -0.03
C ASN A 85 3.50 11.26 0.61
N ASN A 86 3.29 12.34 1.37
CA ASN A 86 4.36 13.09 2.02
C ASN A 86 4.76 12.51 3.39
N ASP A 87 4.35 11.28 3.70
CA ASP A 87 4.73 10.58 4.93
C ASP A 87 5.99 9.72 4.72
N GLY A 88 7.15 10.30 5.02
CA GLY A 88 8.43 9.60 4.90
C GLY A 88 8.57 8.41 5.84
N ALA A 89 7.96 8.46 7.04
CA ALA A 89 8.05 7.36 8.00
C ALA A 89 7.27 6.14 7.51
N LEU A 90 6.08 6.37 6.94
CA LEU A 90 5.27 5.31 6.35
C LEU A 90 5.98 4.64 5.17
N PHE A 91 6.62 5.44 4.32
CA PHE A 91 7.43 4.90 3.22
C PHE A 91 8.62 4.07 3.74
N ASP A 92 9.35 4.56 4.73
CA ASP A 92 10.50 3.86 5.30
C ASP A 92 10.09 2.51 5.92
N ASN A 93 8.94 2.47 6.62
CA ASN A 93 8.39 1.23 7.17
C ASN A 93 8.01 0.23 6.06
N PHE A 94 7.36 0.70 4.99
CA PHE A 94 7.03 -0.14 3.84
C PHE A 94 8.29 -0.72 3.19
N MET A 95 9.32 0.09 2.99
CA MET A 95 10.58 -0.36 2.39
C MET A 95 11.32 -1.36 3.28
N LYS A 96 11.25 -1.20 4.61
CA LYS A 96 11.80 -2.15 5.57
C LYS A 96 11.09 -3.51 5.46
N MET A 97 9.75 -3.52 5.49
CA MET A 97 8.95 -4.74 5.29
C MET A 97 9.33 -5.42 3.96
N ALA A 98 9.36 -4.67 2.86
CA ALA A 98 9.70 -5.21 1.55
C ALA A 98 11.11 -5.81 1.50
N GLU A 99 12.09 -5.24 2.21
CA GLU A 99 13.45 -5.77 2.31
C GLU A 99 13.49 -7.08 3.10
N GLU A 100 12.75 -7.16 4.20
CA GLU A 100 12.63 -8.36 5.02
C GLU A 100 12.00 -9.50 4.20
N PHE A 101 10.88 -9.24 3.53
CA PHE A 101 10.26 -10.22 2.63
C PHE A 101 11.16 -10.62 1.45
N ASN A 102 11.90 -9.69 0.84
CA ASN A 102 12.83 -10.00 -0.25
C ASN A 102 14.00 -10.87 0.23
N THR A 103 14.47 -10.63 1.45
CA THR A 103 15.54 -11.43 2.07
C THR A 103 15.06 -12.84 2.35
N GLU A 104 13.85 -12.99 2.91
CA GLU A 104 13.20 -14.30 3.09
C GLU A 104 12.97 -15.01 1.74
N ALA A 105 12.56 -14.29 0.69
CA ALA A 105 12.29 -14.88 -0.62
C ALA A 105 13.52 -15.43 -1.34
N LYS A 106 14.72 -14.95 -0.99
CA LYS A 106 15.99 -15.53 -1.48
C LYS A 106 16.37 -16.83 -0.76
N SER A 107 15.65 -17.20 0.30
CA SER A 107 15.62 -18.57 0.81
C SER A 107 14.67 -19.42 -0.05
N GLU A 108 14.74 -20.75 0.02
CA GLU A 108 14.15 -21.68 -0.98
C GLU A 108 12.62 -21.59 -1.19
N ASN A 109 11.89 -20.69 -0.52
CA ASN A 109 10.48 -20.40 -0.73
C ASN A 109 10.22 -18.88 -0.92
N ALA A 110 10.31 -18.39 -2.14
CA ALA A 110 9.81 -17.06 -2.50
C ALA A 110 8.29 -17.02 -2.35
N SER A 111 7.77 -16.17 -1.45
CA SER A 111 6.33 -16.11 -1.20
C SER A 111 5.86 -14.68 -0.94
N TYR A 112 6.23 -14.06 0.18
CA TYR A 112 5.59 -12.82 0.61
C TYR A 112 6.03 -11.56 -0.15
N PHE A 113 7.24 -11.51 -0.68
CA PHE A 113 7.71 -10.35 -1.44
C PHE A 113 6.90 -10.13 -2.72
N GLU A 114 6.82 -11.15 -3.57
CA GLU A 114 6.04 -11.09 -4.80
C GLU A 114 4.53 -11.04 -4.53
N LYS A 115 4.07 -11.78 -3.51
CA LYS A 115 2.67 -11.79 -3.08
C LYS A 115 2.20 -10.41 -2.65
N THR A 116 2.97 -9.68 -1.84
CA THR A 116 2.64 -8.32 -1.39
C THR A 116 2.28 -7.44 -2.58
N PHE A 117 3.11 -7.41 -3.62
CA PHE A 117 2.84 -6.58 -4.78
C PHE A 117 1.74 -7.16 -5.68
N SER A 118 1.63 -8.48 -5.80
CA SER A 118 0.53 -9.10 -6.54
C SER A 118 -0.83 -8.73 -5.93
N GLU A 119 -0.94 -8.73 -4.60
CA GLU A 119 -2.15 -8.29 -3.88
C GLU A 119 -2.48 -6.82 -4.14
N VAL A 120 -1.47 -5.93 -4.18
CA VAL A 120 -1.71 -4.51 -4.53
C VAL A 120 -2.42 -4.37 -5.87
N LYS A 121 -2.04 -5.18 -6.87
CA LYS A 121 -2.72 -5.21 -8.16
C LYS A 121 -4.13 -5.80 -8.03
N GLU A 122 -4.29 -6.92 -7.34
CA GLU A 122 -5.58 -7.61 -7.22
C GLU A 122 -6.64 -6.74 -6.54
N ILE A 123 -6.27 -6.09 -5.43
CA ILE A 123 -7.11 -5.14 -4.71
C ILE A 123 -7.58 -4.02 -5.65
N LYS A 124 -6.67 -3.49 -6.46
CA LYS A 124 -6.98 -2.43 -7.42
C LYS A 124 -7.91 -2.90 -8.53
N ASP A 125 -7.66 -4.08 -9.11
CA ASP A 125 -8.49 -4.64 -10.17
C ASP A 125 -9.91 -4.94 -9.68
N LYS A 126 -10.06 -5.28 -8.40
CA LYS A 126 -11.36 -5.45 -7.71
C LYS A 126 -11.99 -4.14 -7.22
N ASN A 127 -11.42 -2.99 -7.57
CA ASN A 127 -11.93 -1.66 -7.19
C ASN A 127 -12.06 -1.49 -5.65
N LEU A 128 -11.15 -2.12 -4.93
CA LEU A 128 -10.94 -1.97 -3.49
C LEU A 128 -9.87 -0.88 -3.25
N ASN A 129 -9.77 -0.39 -2.02
CA ASN A 129 -8.89 0.73 -1.69
C ASN A 129 -7.44 0.25 -1.44
N SER A 130 -6.66 0.13 -2.50
CA SER A 130 -5.25 -0.27 -2.48
C SER A 130 -4.34 0.72 -1.75
N ASP A 131 -4.58 2.03 -1.88
CA ASP A 131 -3.78 3.06 -1.19
C ASP A 131 -3.94 2.93 0.34
N LYS A 132 -5.17 2.78 0.83
CA LYS A 132 -5.41 2.55 2.26
C LYS A 132 -4.84 1.22 2.74
N TRP A 133 -4.87 0.20 1.89
CA TRP A 133 -4.26 -1.09 2.22
C TRP A 133 -2.74 -0.97 2.39
N LEU A 134 -2.08 -0.24 1.48
CA LEU A 134 -0.66 0.08 1.55
C LEU A 134 -0.31 0.84 2.84
N ASP A 135 -1.12 1.84 3.20
CA ASP A 135 -0.95 2.58 4.46
C ASP A 135 -1.09 1.66 5.67
N THR A 136 -2.11 0.79 5.68
CA THR A 136 -2.35 -0.13 6.79
C THR A 136 -1.22 -1.14 6.96
N VAL A 137 -0.79 -1.82 5.89
CA VAL A 137 0.29 -2.82 6.00
C VAL A 137 1.61 -2.18 6.43
N ALA A 138 1.91 -0.96 5.95
CA ALA A 138 3.11 -0.22 6.33
C ALA A 138 3.09 0.32 7.77
N THR A 139 1.93 0.30 8.43
CA THR A 139 1.79 0.72 9.84
C THR A 139 1.90 -0.48 10.81
N ILE A 140 1.75 -1.71 10.33
CA ILE A 140 1.96 -2.91 11.14
C ILE A 140 3.46 -3.05 11.42
N ASP A 141 3.86 -3.21 12.68
CA ASP A 141 5.24 -3.25 13.13
C ASP A 141 5.83 -4.67 13.24
N ASP A 142 4.97 -5.67 13.41
CA ASP A 142 5.33 -7.09 13.47
C ASP A 142 5.19 -7.79 12.10
N ILE A 143 6.23 -8.55 11.72
CA ILE A 143 6.33 -9.20 10.41
C ILE A 143 5.33 -10.36 10.24
N ASP A 144 4.99 -11.08 11.31
CA ASP A 144 4.03 -12.17 11.26
C ASP A 144 2.59 -11.63 11.17
N ASP A 145 2.33 -10.48 11.80
CA ASP A 145 1.08 -9.75 11.63
C ASP A 145 0.95 -9.16 10.21
N GLN A 146 2.04 -8.66 9.61
CA GLN A 146 2.05 -8.23 8.19
C GLN A 146 1.70 -9.40 7.25
N LYS A 147 2.33 -10.57 7.46
CA LYS A 147 2.03 -11.80 6.69
C LYS A 147 0.57 -12.21 6.85
N SER A 148 0.07 -12.23 8.08
CA SER A 148 -1.34 -12.56 8.37
C SER A 148 -2.31 -11.59 7.70
N PHE A 149 -2.00 -10.29 7.70
CA PHE A 149 -2.80 -9.28 7.02
C PHE A 149 -2.84 -9.49 5.49
N ILE A 150 -1.69 -9.83 4.89
CA ILE A 150 -1.58 -10.16 3.46
C ILE A 150 -2.39 -11.43 3.13
N ASP A 151 -2.29 -12.48 3.95
CA ASP A 151 -3.00 -13.75 3.74
C ASP A 151 -4.52 -13.60 3.86
N ILE A 152 -4.99 -12.85 4.86
CA ILE A 152 -6.41 -12.55 5.02
C ILE A 152 -6.90 -11.69 3.85
N THR A 153 -6.08 -10.74 3.38
CA THR A 153 -6.41 -9.93 2.21
C THR A 153 -6.57 -10.80 0.97
N GLU A 154 -5.60 -11.68 0.70
CA GLU A 154 -5.64 -12.63 -0.41
C GLU A 154 -6.88 -13.53 -0.32
N ASN A 155 -7.22 -14.02 0.87
CA ASN A 155 -8.44 -14.82 1.07
C ASN A 155 -9.70 -14.01 0.71
N ILE A 156 -9.77 -12.73 1.08
CA ILE A 156 -10.91 -11.88 0.74
C ILE A 156 -10.95 -11.57 -0.76
N THR A 157 -9.80 -11.24 -1.36
CA THR A 157 -9.72 -10.87 -2.78
C THR A 157 -9.98 -12.08 -3.67
N ASN A 158 -9.50 -13.28 -3.34
CA ASN A 158 -9.70 -14.46 -4.19
C ASN A 158 -11.12 -15.03 -4.18
N GLN A 159 -12.05 -14.51 -3.37
CA GLN A 159 -13.45 -14.96 -3.40
C GLN A 159 -14.22 -14.30 -4.56
N ASP A 160 -14.76 -15.13 -5.44
CA ASP A 160 -15.61 -14.73 -6.54
C ASP A 160 -17.04 -14.50 -6.05
N GLU A 161 -17.42 -13.23 -5.93
CA GLU A 161 -18.78 -12.84 -5.54
C GLU A 161 -19.57 -12.29 -6.73
N PRO A 162 -20.85 -12.68 -6.90
CA PRO A 162 -21.69 -12.22 -8.02
C PRO A 162 -21.86 -10.70 -8.10
N ASP A 163 -21.71 -9.98 -6.99
CA ASP A 163 -21.93 -8.52 -6.91
C ASP A 163 -20.77 -7.72 -6.31
N ALA A 164 -19.66 -8.37 -5.92
CA ALA A 164 -18.51 -7.78 -5.20
C ALA A 164 -18.86 -6.93 -3.96
N LYS A 165 -20.13 -6.87 -3.54
CA LYS A 165 -20.60 -5.96 -2.49
C LYS A 165 -20.18 -6.48 -1.13
N LEU A 166 -20.39 -7.78 -0.89
CA LEU A 166 -19.95 -8.42 0.34
C LEU A 166 -18.43 -8.36 0.47
N GLN A 167 -17.69 -8.66 -0.60
CA GLN A 167 -16.22 -8.56 -0.63
C GLN A 167 -15.74 -7.16 -0.23
N LYS A 168 -16.32 -6.12 -0.84
CA LYS A 168 -15.98 -4.73 -0.51
C LYS A 168 -16.33 -4.38 0.93
N GLU A 169 -17.45 -4.88 1.45
CA GLU A 169 -17.83 -4.67 2.85
C GLU A 169 -16.81 -5.32 3.81
N VAL A 170 -16.46 -6.58 3.57
CA VAL A 170 -15.54 -7.35 4.40
C VAL A 170 -14.13 -6.76 4.36
N PHE A 171 -13.63 -6.41 3.18
CA PHE A 171 -12.34 -5.75 3.02
C PHE A 171 -12.28 -4.42 3.78
N ASN A 172 -13.32 -3.59 3.67
CA ASN A 172 -13.37 -2.32 4.39
C ASN A 172 -13.42 -2.52 5.92
N LYS A 173 -14.12 -3.55 6.40
CA LYS A 173 -14.16 -3.91 7.82
C LYS A 173 -12.81 -4.39 8.32
N LEU A 174 -12.10 -5.21 7.54
CA LEU A 174 -10.72 -5.62 7.85
C LEU A 174 -9.83 -4.39 8.03
N LEU A 175 -9.80 -3.48 7.04
CA LEU A 175 -8.99 -2.26 7.12
C LEU A 175 -9.38 -1.39 8.32
N GLN A 176 -10.68 -1.23 8.60
CA GLN A 176 -11.15 -0.43 9.73
C GLN A 176 -10.73 -1.03 11.07
N THR A 177 -10.90 -2.34 11.26
CA THR A 177 -10.56 -3.00 12.52
C THR A 177 -9.05 -3.06 12.72
N ALA A 178 -8.26 -3.42 11.70
CA ALA A 178 -6.80 -3.41 11.80
C ALA A 178 -6.28 -2.02 12.23
N ASN A 179 -6.73 -0.95 11.56
CA ASN A 179 -6.37 0.42 11.93
C ASN A 179 -6.86 0.79 13.34
N ALA A 180 -8.05 0.34 13.77
CA ALA A 180 -8.54 0.61 15.11
C ALA A 180 -7.65 -0.07 16.16
N VAL A 181 -7.28 -1.33 15.96
CA VAL A 181 -6.40 -2.08 16.86
C VAL A 181 -5.03 -1.40 16.96
N ILE A 182 -4.42 -1.04 15.82
CA ILE A 182 -3.15 -0.31 15.74
C ILE A 182 -3.20 1.00 16.54
N ASN A 183 -4.28 1.78 16.40
CA ASN A 183 -4.36 3.12 16.98
C ASN A 183 -4.82 3.16 18.45
N THR A 184 -5.51 2.12 18.92
CA THR A 184 -6.14 2.13 20.25
C THR A 184 -5.50 1.15 21.24
N SER A 185 -4.76 0.15 20.75
CA SER A 185 -4.11 -0.81 21.62
C SER A 185 -2.72 -0.34 22.05
N SER A 186 -2.52 -0.16 23.35
CA SER A 186 -1.17 -0.12 23.93
C SER A 186 -0.63 -1.50 24.25
N GLU A 187 -1.47 -2.55 24.14
CA GLU A 187 -1.11 -3.93 24.45
C GLU A 187 -0.50 -4.63 23.23
N PRO A 188 0.69 -5.24 23.37
CA PRO A 188 1.29 -6.04 22.31
C PRO A 188 0.43 -7.28 22.01
N GLY A 189 0.38 -7.70 20.75
CA GLY A 189 -0.29 -8.94 20.31
C GLY A 189 -1.80 -8.83 20.07
N LYS A 190 -2.42 -7.65 20.22
CA LYS A 190 -3.85 -7.47 19.90
C LYS A 190 -4.18 -7.65 18.42
N LEU A 191 -3.24 -7.27 17.56
CA LEU A 191 -3.40 -7.44 16.12
C LEU A 191 -3.24 -8.92 15.73
N SER A 192 -2.28 -9.64 16.32
CA SER A 192 -2.21 -11.10 16.21
C SER A 192 -3.47 -11.81 16.73
N GLU A 193 -4.02 -11.37 17.87
CA GLU A 193 -5.30 -11.87 18.39
C GLU A 193 -6.41 -11.67 17.35
N PHE A 194 -6.53 -10.45 16.81
CA PHE A 194 -7.51 -10.14 15.76
C PHE A 194 -7.37 -11.05 14.54
N PHE A 195 -6.16 -11.16 13.97
CA PHE A 195 -5.93 -12.01 12.80
C PHE A 195 -6.18 -13.49 13.09
N SER A 196 -5.84 -13.97 14.29
CA SER A 196 -6.14 -15.35 14.68
C SER A 196 -7.63 -15.67 14.65
N THR A 197 -8.51 -14.70 14.95
CA THR A 197 -9.97 -14.90 14.89
C THR A 197 -10.51 -15.11 13.48
N ILE A 198 -9.76 -14.69 12.47
CA ILE A 198 -10.15 -14.70 11.06
C ILE A 198 -9.44 -15.81 10.27
N SER A 199 -8.23 -16.18 10.68
CA SER A 199 -7.29 -17.03 9.93
C SER A 199 -7.85 -18.38 9.44
N ASP A 200 -8.82 -18.96 10.15
CA ASP A 200 -9.45 -20.24 9.84
C ASP A 200 -10.77 -20.12 9.05
N LYS A 201 -11.25 -18.89 8.81
CA LYS A 201 -12.52 -18.62 8.13
C LYS A 201 -12.38 -18.74 6.62
N ARG A 202 -13.33 -19.43 5.99
CA ARG A 202 -13.20 -19.83 4.58
C ARG A 202 -14.00 -18.95 3.64
N ASP A 203 -15.12 -18.41 4.09
CA ASP A 203 -15.96 -17.55 3.26
C ASP A 203 -16.10 -16.14 3.83
N LEU A 204 -16.49 -15.20 2.96
CA LEU A 204 -16.66 -13.80 3.34
C LEU A 204 -17.67 -13.58 4.48
N SER A 205 -18.70 -14.42 4.60
CA SER A 205 -19.69 -14.27 5.67
C SER A 205 -19.11 -14.66 7.02
N GLU A 206 -18.33 -15.74 7.08
CA GLU A 206 -17.59 -16.15 8.26
C GLU A 206 -16.53 -15.12 8.67
N ILE A 207 -15.75 -14.60 7.71
CA ILE A 207 -14.76 -13.55 7.94
C ILE A 207 -15.45 -12.30 8.50
N LYS A 208 -16.57 -11.89 7.89
CA LYS A 208 -17.36 -10.75 8.36
C LYS A 208 -17.80 -10.93 9.82
N ALA A 209 -18.39 -12.08 10.13
CA ALA A 209 -18.90 -12.38 11.46
C ALA A 209 -17.75 -12.41 12.50
N ALA A 210 -16.58 -12.94 12.13
CA ALA A 210 -15.41 -12.93 12.99
C ALA A 210 -14.93 -11.50 13.31
N ILE A 211 -14.82 -10.63 12.30
CA ILE A 211 -14.45 -9.22 12.49
C ILE A 211 -15.46 -8.49 13.39
N GLU A 212 -16.76 -8.73 13.16
CA GLU A 212 -17.83 -8.11 13.96
C GLU A 212 -17.82 -8.58 15.42
N ASN A 213 -17.59 -9.88 15.65
CA ASN A 213 -17.47 -10.43 16.98
C ASN A 213 -16.24 -9.90 17.72
N TYR A 214 -15.10 -9.78 17.04
CA TYR A 214 -13.89 -9.18 17.62
C TYR A 214 -14.16 -7.72 18.04
N ASN A 215 -14.73 -6.90 17.15
CA ASN A 215 -15.07 -5.51 17.44
C ASN A 215 -16.03 -5.38 18.64
N TYR A 216 -17.02 -6.27 18.74
CA TYR A 216 -17.96 -6.28 19.87
C TYR A 216 -17.24 -6.52 21.20
N ASN A 217 -16.31 -7.49 21.24
CA ASN A 217 -15.53 -7.82 22.42
C ASN A 217 -14.51 -6.74 22.79
N MET A 218 -13.98 -6.02 21.80
CA MET A 218 -13.09 -4.88 22.03
C MET A 218 -13.80 -3.70 22.71
N ILE A 219 -15.08 -3.48 22.38
CA ILE A 219 -15.92 -2.43 23.00
C ILE A 219 -16.46 -2.86 24.37
N ASN A 220 -16.71 -4.16 24.57
CA ASN A 220 -17.30 -4.71 25.80
C ASN A 220 -16.38 -5.79 26.40
N PRO A 221 -15.20 -5.42 26.95
CA PRO A 221 -14.31 -6.39 27.58
C PRO A 221 -14.99 -7.00 28.81
N ARG A 222 -14.91 -8.33 28.92
CA ARG A 222 -15.44 -9.09 30.07
C ARG A 222 -14.60 -8.93 31.32
#